data_AF-A0A515DC42-F1
#
_entry.id   AF-A0A515DC42-F1
#
_cell.length_a   1.000
_cell.length_b   1.000
_cell.length_c   1.000
_cell.angle_alpha   90.00
_cell.angle_beta   90.00
_cell.angle_gamma   90.00
#
_symmetry.space_group_name_H-M   'P 1'
#
loop_
_entity.id
_entity.type
_entity.pdbx_description
1 polymer ?
#
loop_
_entity_poly.entity_id
_entity_poly.type
_entity_poly.pdbx_seq_one_letter_code
_entity_poly.pdbx_strand_id
1 'polypeptide(L)' 'MIVCVCHRISDREIARYARAGMGFDEIQLELGVATQCGQCEGCARDVVAQCNASHPVAALSRDDCGAPAGTRAPASL' A
#
# COMPACT_ATOMS: atom_id res chain seq x y z
N MET A 1 -5.07 -13.05 -6.73
CA MET A 1 -5.70 -13.26 -5.41
C MET A 1 -6.47 -12.02 -4.98
N ILE A 2 -7.62 -12.16 -4.30
CA ILE A 2 -8.26 -10.99 -3.65
C ILE A 2 -7.49 -10.66 -2.39
N VAL A 3 -6.99 -9.43 -2.30
CA VAL A 3 -6.23 -8.91 -1.15
C VAL A 3 -7.18 -8.16 -0.21
N CYS A 4 -8.04 -7.29 -0.73
CA CYS A 4 -9.04 -6.57 0.06
C CYS A 4 -10.43 -7.12 -0.24
N VAL A 5 -11.04 -7.80 0.71
CA VAL A 5 -12.41 -8.33 0.55
C VAL A 5 -13.45 -7.21 0.60
N CYS A 6 -13.27 -6.25 1.52
CA CYS A 6 -14.13 -5.09 1.74
C CYS A 6 -14.47 -4.34 0.44
N HIS A 7 -13.43 -4.03 -0.36
CA HIS A 7 -13.55 -3.27 -1.59
C HIS A 7 -13.24 -4.10 -2.84
N ARG A 8 -13.13 -5.42 -2.67
CA ARG A 8 -12.91 -6.41 -3.74
C ARG A 8 -11.68 -6.11 -4.62
N ILE A 9 -10.57 -5.76 -3.99
CA ILE A 9 -9.33 -5.39 -4.67
C ILE A 9 -8.42 -6.60 -4.77
N SER A 10 -7.93 -6.86 -5.99
CA SER A 10 -7.00 -7.95 -6.27
C SER A 10 -5.53 -7.53 -6.14
N ASP A 11 -4.66 -8.52 -5.92
CA ASP A 11 -3.21 -8.40 -6.03
C ASP A 11 -2.76 -7.79 -7.37
N ARG A 12 -3.41 -8.19 -8.47
CA ARG A 12 -3.13 -7.71 -9.82
C ARG A 12 -3.45 -6.22 -9.97
N GLU A 13 -4.51 -5.72 -9.35
CA GLU A 13 -4.82 -4.30 -9.34
C GLU A 13 -3.79 -3.51 -8.54
N ILE A 14 -3.46 -3.95 -7.32
CA ILE A 14 -2.43 -3.30 -6.51
C ILE A 14 -1.09 -3.27 -7.27
N ALA A 15 -0.69 -4.39 -7.86
CA ALA A 15 0.54 -4.50 -8.64
C ALA A 15 0.53 -3.62 -9.90
N ARG A 16 -0.63 -3.38 -10.51
CA ARG A 16 -0.75 -2.47 -11.66
C ARG A 16 -0.40 -1.04 -11.26
N TYR A 17 -0.94 -0.57 -10.12
CA TYR A 17 -0.67 0.79 -9.64
C TYR A 17 0.78 0.91 -9.13
N ALA A 18 1.28 -0.08 -8.39
CA ALA A 18 2.66 -0.09 -7.92
C ALA A 18 3.67 -0.02 -9.08
N ARG A 19 3.45 -0.78 -10.16
CA ARG A 19 4.29 -0.73 -11.37
C ARG A 19 4.19 0.60 -12.13
N ALA A 20 3.12 1.37 -11.92
CA ALA A 20 3.01 2.74 -12.43
C ALA A 20 3.79 3.76 -11.56
N GLY A 21 4.50 3.30 -10.52
CA GLY A 21 5.30 4.12 -9.64
C GLY A 21 4.55 4.67 -8.43
N MET A 22 3.28 4.26 -8.22
CA MET A 22 2.50 4.74 -7.08
C MET A 22 2.91 4.06 -5.78
N GLY A 23 3.02 4.86 -4.72
CA GLY A 23 3.23 4.40 -3.35
C GLY A 23 1.96 3.80 -2.73
N PHE A 24 2.10 3.11 -1.60
CA PHE A 24 0.95 2.49 -0.92
C PHE A 24 -0.14 3.51 -0.55
N ASP A 25 0.24 4.71 -0.08
CA ASP A 25 -0.72 5.75 0.33
C ASP A 25 -1.57 6.26 -0.85
N GLU A 26 -0.95 6.39 -2.02
CA GLU A 26 -1.65 6.75 -3.27
C GLU A 26 -2.57 5.62 -3.72
N ILE A 27 -2.09 4.37 -3.67
CA ILE A 27 -2.91 3.19 -3.99
C ILE A 27 -4.11 3.06 -3.04
N GLN A 28 -3.92 3.36 -1.76
CA GLN A 28 -4.96 3.37 -0.75
C GLN A 28 -6.02 4.43 -1.04
N LEU A 29 -5.62 5.62 -1.49
CA LEU A 29 -6.53 6.68 -1.89
C LEU A 29 -7.33 6.31 -3.16
N GLU A 30 -6.66 5.76 -4.17
CA GLU A 30 -7.26 5.46 -5.47
C GLU A 30 -8.17 4.22 -5.45
N LEU A 31 -7.75 3.15 -4.77
CA LEU A 31 -8.47 1.88 -4.75
C LEU A 31 -9.35 1.71 -3.50
N GLY A 32 -9.09 2.47 -2.43
CA GLY A 32 -9.70 2.24 -1.13
C GLY A 32 -9.14 1.01 -0.41
N VAL A 33 -7.99 0.46 -0.80
CA VAL A 33 -7.42 -0.69 -0.07
C VAL A 33 -7.15 -0.33 1.40
N ALA A 34 -7.42 -1.24 2.34
CA ALA A 34 -7.26 -1.04 3.78
C ALA A 34 -8.11 0.07 4.44
N THR A 35 -9.04 0.74 3.74
CA THR A 35 -9.82 1.85 4.32
C THR A 35 -11.07 1.45 5.11
N GLN A 36 -11.42 0.14 5.14
CA GLN A 36 -12.53 -0.38 5.95
C GLN A 36 -12.02 -1.13 7.20
N CYS A 37 -11.86 -2.46 7.12
CA CYS A 37 -11.45 -3.26 8.29
C CYS A 37 -9.93 -3.25 8.57
N GLY A 38 -9.12 -2.71 7.65
CA GLY A 38 -7.65 -2.63 7.76
C GLY A 38 -6.89 -3.96 7.67
N GLN A 39 -7.56 -5.12 7.78
CA GLN A 39 -6.91 -6.44 7.87
C GLN A 39 -6.02 -6.81 6.67
N CYS A 40 -6.26 -6.18 5.51
CA CYS A 40 -5.49 -6.43 4.29
C CYS A 40 -4.22 -5.57 4.15
N GLU A 41 -3.96 -4.62 5.05
CA GLU A 41 -2.89 -3.62 4.90
C GLU A 41 -1.51 -4.28 4.71
N GLY A 42 -1.13 -5.21 5.58
CA GLY A 42 0.15 -5.92 5.49
C GLY A 42 0.32 -6.62 4.14
N CYS A 43 -0.66 -7.43 3.75
CA CYS A 43 -0.66 -8.12 2.46
C CYS A 43 -0.60 -7.14 1.27
N ALA A 44 -1.28 -6.01 1.34
CA ALA A 44 -1.26 -5.01 0.27
C ALA A 44 0.11 -4.32 0.16
N ARG A 45 0.72 -3.96 1.30
CA ARG A 45 2.08 -3.39 1.35
C ARG A 45 3.12 -4.37 0.80
N ASP A 46 3.00 -5.66 1.11
CA ASP A 46 3.89 -6.70 0.59
C ASP A 46 3.83 -6.78 -0.94
N VAL A 47 2.64 -6.68 -1.54
CA VAL A 47 2.47 -6.66 -3.00
C VAL A 47 3.15 -5.43 -3.62
N VAL A 48 3.02 -4.25 -3.01
CA VAL A 48 3.71 -3.03 -3.47
C VAL A 48 5.23 -3.20 -3.39
N ALA A 49 5.75 -3.68 -2.25
CA ALA A 49 7.18 -3.90 -2.05
C ALA A 49 7.78 -4.90 -3.05
N GLN A 50 7.08 -6.01 -3.32
CA GLN A 50 7.49 -6.99 -4.33
C GLN A 50 7.57 -6.40 -5.74
N CYS A 51 6.66 -5.49 -6.10
CA CYS A 51 6.69 -4.81 -7.39
C CYS A 51 7.88 -3.84 -7.49
N ASN A 52 8.18 -3.11 -6.41
CA ASN A 52 9.30 -2.18 -6.37
C ASN A 52 10.66 -2.91 -6.37
N ALA A 53 10.77 -4.07 -5.73
CA ALA A 53 11.99 -4.89 -5.80
C ALA A 53 12.24 -5.46 -7.22
N SER A 54 11.17 -5.71 -7.98
CA SER A 54 11.26 -6.26 -9.34
C SER A 54 11.60 -5.21 -10.40
N HIS A 55 11.39 -3.93 -10.09
CA HIS A 55 11.74 -2.80 -10.94
C HIS A 55 12.69 -1.88 -10.18
N PRO A 56 14.03 -2.07 -10.27
CA PRO A 56 14.97 -1.13 -9.68
C PRO A 56 14.83 0.20 -10.44
N VAL A 57 13.92 1.05 -9.97
CA VAL A 57 13.93 2.47 -10.27
C VAL A 57 15.27 2.98 -9.78
N ALA A 58 16.06 3.57 -10.68
CA ALA A 58 17.32 4.21 -10.33
C ALA A 58 17.05 5.25 -9.23
N ALA A 59 17.33 4.87 -7.99
CA ALA A 59 17.06 5.69 -6.83
C ALA A 59 18.00 6.89 -6.82
N LEU A 60 17.49 8.05 -7.25
CA LEU A 60 17.99 9.32 -6.76
C LEU A 60 17.41 9.50 -5.36
N SER A 61 18.17 9.08 -4.35
CA SER A 61 17.83 9.31 -2.95
C SER A 61 17.69 10.81 -2.70
N ARG A 62 16.46 11.26 -2.49
CA ARG A 62 16.20 12.51 -1.76
C ARG A 62 16.00 12.10 -0.31
N ASP A 63 17.00 12.36 0.51
CA ASP A 63 16.86 12.40 1.96
C ASP A 63 15.74 13.38 2.31
N ASP A 64 14.56 12.87 2.65
CA ASP A 64 13.60 13.61 3.46
C ASP A 64 13.38 12.83 4.75
N CYS A 65 14.03 13.35 5.79
CA CYS A 65 13.75 13.02 7.18
C CYS A 65 12.35 13.55 7.53
N GLY A 66 11.33 12.74 7.27
CA GLY A 66 9.95 12.96 7.73
C GLY A 66 9.59 11.96 8.82
N ALA A 67 9.63 12.42 10.07
CA ALA A 67 9.38 11.65 11.29
C ALA A 67 8.03 10.89 11.33
N PRO A 68 7.90 9.82 12.16
CA PRO A 68 6.72 8.98 12.23
C PRO A 68 5.66 9.59 13.15
N ALA A 69 4.43 9.74 12.66
CA ALA A 69 3.29 10.11 13.49
C ALA A 69 2.08 9.21 13.18
N GLY A 70 1.75 8.35 14.14
CA GLY A 70 0.35 8.00 14.39
C GLY A 70 -0.06 6.54 14.19
N THR A 71 0.57 5.60 14.91
CA THR A 71 -0.13 4.36 15.27
C THR A 71 -1.33 4.71 16.13
N ARG A 72 -2.56 4.63 15.61
CA ARG A 72 -3.77 4.52 16.46
C ARG A 72 -4.82 3.62 15.81
N ALA A 73 -4.82 2.37 16.25
CA ALA A 73 -6.01 1.55 16.43
C ALA A 73 -5.83 0.77 17.75
N PRO A 74 -6.88 0.26 18.40
CA PRO A 74 -8.26 0.74 18.48
C PRO A 74 -8.74 0.81 19.95
N ALA A 75 -9.92 1.38 20.21
CA ALA A 75 -10.71 0.98 21.38
C ALA A 75 -12.20 1.14 21.07
N SER A 76 -12.87 -0.01 21.00
CA SER A 76 -14.31 -0.19 21.02
C SER A 76 -14.98 0.58 22.15
N LEU A 77 -16.12 1.22 21.86
CA LEU A 77 -17.34 1.31 22.67
C LEU A 77 -18.48 1.87 21.81
#